data_AF-J3JJ09-F1
#
_entry.id   AF-J3JJ09-F1
#
_cell.length_a   1.000
_cell.length_b   1.000
_cell.length_c   1.000
_cell.angle_alpha   90.00
_cell.angle_beta   90.00
_cell.angle_gamma   90.00
#
_symmetry.space_group_name_H-M   'P 1'
#
loop_
_entity.id
_entity.type
_entity.pdbx_description
1 polymer ?
#
loop_
_entity_poly.entity_id
_entity_poly.type
_entity_poly.pdbx_seq_one_letter_code
_entity_poly.pdbx_strand_id
1 'polypeptide(L)'
;MAPESAIPAHHPDTVADAAATPEREMPWKELGLKADEYESIRELLGRRPTNAELAMYSVMWSEHCSYKSSKIHLRQFGAKTTPEMREHLLVGSGGERRRRRHR
;
A
#
# COMPACT_ATOMS: atom_id res chain seq x y z
N MET A 1 7.22 -43.70 -5.13
CA MET A 1 8.02 -42.77 -4.29
C MET A 1 8.54 -41.70 -5.24
N ALA A 2 7.83 -40.58 -5.34
CA ALA A 2 8.25 -39.47 -6.21
C ALA A 2 9.46 -38.78 -5.58
N PRO A 3 10.46 -38.35 -6.38
CA PRO A 3 11.69 -37.78 -5.84
C PRO A 3 11.38 -36.44 -5.19
N GLU A 4 11.76 -36.35 -3.92
CA GLU A 4 11.79 -35.16 -3.10
C GLU A 4 12.60 -34.08 -3.82
N SER A 5 11.90 -33.05 -4.31
CA SER A 5 12.52 -31.93 -5.02
C SER A 5 13.45 -31.21 -4.06
N ALA A 6 14.75 -31.39 -4.25
CA ALA A 6 15.78 -30.63 -3.55
C ALA A 6 15.57 -29.13 -3.82
N ILE A 7 14.99 -28.41 -2.87
CA ILE A 7 14.78 -26.96 -2.97
C ILE A 7 16.13 -26.27 -2.70
N PRO A 8 16.67 -25.48 -3.64
CA PRO A 8 17.89 -24.71 -3.38
C PRO A 8 17.63 -23.61 -2.34
N ALA A 9 18.69 -23.23 -1.62
CA ALA A 9 18.73 -22.46 -0.36
C ALA A 9 18.13 -21.03 -0.33
N HIS A 10 17.23 -20.65 -1.24
CA HIS A 10 16.40 -19.45 -1.10
C HIS A 10 15.21 -19.55 -2.06
N HIS A 11 14.18 -20.35 -1.70
CA HIS A 11 12.92 -20.29 -2.46
C HIS A 11 12.27 -18.93 -2.17
N PRO A 12 12.07 -18.07 -3.19
CA PRO A 12 11.34 -16.82 -3.00
C PRO A 12 9.90 -17.16 -2.59
N ASP A 13 9.33 -16.41 -1.65
CA ASP A 13 7.92 -16.55 -1.29
C ASP A 13 7.07 -16.08 -2.48
N THR A 14 6.60 -17.03 -3.31
CA THR A 14 5.86 -16.71 -4.52
C THR A 14 4.39 -16.49 -4.22
N VAL A 15 3.66 -15.91 -5.18
CA VAL A 15 2.21 -15.74 -5.10
C VAL A 15 1.49 -17.09 -4.93
N ALA A 16 1.99 -18.15 -5.58
CA ALA A 16 1.43 -19.49 -5.47
C ALA A 16 1.63 -20.06 -4.05
N ASP A 17 2.82 -19.88 -3.48
CA ASP A 17 3.11 -20.32 -2.11
C ASP A 17 2.25 -19.57 -1.09
N ALA A 18 2.07 -18.27 -1.28
CA ALA A 18 1.23 -17.44 -0.43
C ALA A 18 -0.25 -17.82 -0.50
N ALA A 19 -0.74 -18.24 -1.66
CA ALA A 19 -2.09 -18.78 -1.82
C ALA A 19 -2.25 -20.18 -1.18
N ALA A 20 -1.21 -21.01 -1.26
CA ALA A 20 -1.19 -22.35 -0.66
C ALA A 20 -1.00 -22.33 0.87
N THR A 21 -0.43 -21.25 1.43
CA THR A 21 -0.12 -21.10 2.86
C THR A 21 -0.76 -19.85 3.48
N PRO A 22 -2.10 -19.79 3.55
CA PRO A 22 -2.82 -18.61 4.04
C PRO A 22 -2.58 -18.33 5.54
N GLU A 23 -2.33 -19.37 6.34
CA GLU A 23 -2.17 -19.29 7.80
C GLU A 23 -0.71 -19.07 8.24
N ARG A 24 0.23 -18.96 7.31
CA ARG A 24 1.65 -18.75 7.65
C ARG A 24 1.83 -17.37 8.28
N GLU A 25 2.41 -17.33 9.48
CA GLU A 25 2.72 -16.08 10.19
C GLU A 25 3.75 -15.23 9.42
N MET A 26 3.51 -13.92 9.40
CA MET A 26 4.29 -12.93 8.66
C MET A 26 4.94 -11.90 9.59
N PRO A 27 6.17 -11.41 9.29
CA PRO A 27 6.88 -10.43 10.11
C PRO A 27 6.38 -8.99 9.89
N TRP A 28 5.07 -8.76 9.86
CA TRP A 28 4.50 -7.43 9.62
C TRP A 28 4.82 -6.43 10.75
N LYS A 29 4.92 -6.91 12.00
CA LYS A 29 5.29 -6.08 13.17
C LYS A 29 6.71 -5.51 13.03
N GLU A 30 7.64 -6.33 12.55
CA GLU A 30 9.03 -5.94 12.36
C GLU A 30 9.19 -4.88 11.26
N LEU A 31 8.28 -4.89 10.29
CA LEU A 31 8.18 -3.89 9.23
C LEU A 31 7.47 -2.60 9.67
N GLY A 32 7.05 -2.51 10.93
CA GLY A 32 6.37 -1.33 11.48
C GLY A 32 4.92 -1.16 11.03
N LEU A 33 4.31 -2.20 10.43
CA LEU A 33 2.89 -2.20 10.10
C LEU A 33 2.05 -2.45 11.36
N LYS A 34 0.87 -1.84 11.39
CA LYS A 34 -0.15 -2.16 12.39
C LYS A 34 -0.96 -3.39 11.96
N ALA A 35 -1.65 -4.01 12.93
CA ALA A 35 -2.47 -5.19 12.66
C ALA A 35 -3.61 -4.90 11.67
N ASP A 36 -4.25 -3.73 11.78
CA ASP A 36 -5.31 -3.27 10.87
C ASP A 36 -4.81 -3.03 9.44
N GLU A 37 -3.57 -2.53 9.30
CA GLU A 37 -2.93 -2.36 8.00
C GLU A 37 -2.62 -3.71 7.35
N TYR A 38 -2.12 -4.68 8.12
CA TYR A 38 -1.89 -6.04 7.64
C TYR A 38 -3.19 -6.73 7.20
N GLU A 39 -4.25 -6.65 8.00
CA GLU A 39 -5.55 -7.21 7.61
C GLU A 39 -6.12 -6.53 6.36
N SER A 40 -5.99 -5.20 6.26
CA SER A 40 -6.38 -4.48 5.03
C SER A 40 -5.62 -4.98 3.79
N ILE A 41 -4.32 -5.29 3.93
CA ILE A 41 -3.52 -5.85 2.83
C ILE A 41 -4.03 -7.25 2.45
N ARG A 42 -4.38 -8.09 3.42
CA ARG A 42 -4.96 -9.43 3.17
C ARG A 42 -6.30 -9.34 2.46
N GLU A 43 -7.17 -8.44 2.89
CA GLU A 43 -8.48 -8.20 2.26
C GLU A 43 -8.33 -7.71 0.81
N LEU A 44 -7.39 -6.78 0.56
CA LEU A 44 -7.13 -6.26 -0.78
C LEU A 44 -6.59 -7.33 -1.74
N LEU A 45 -5.74 -8.24 -1.25
CA LEU A 45 -5.14 -9.29 -2.06
C LEU A 45 -5.99 -10.57 -2.16
N GLY A 46 -6.93 -10.78 -1.22
CA GLY A 46 -7.71 -12.01 -1.09
C GLY A 46 -6.90 -13.23 -0.64
N ARG A 47 -5.66 -13.01 -0.17
CA ARG A 47 -4.71 -14.03 0.30
C ARG A 47 -3.69 -13.41 1.24
N ARG A 48 -2.80 -14.24 1.81
CA ARG A 48 -1.60 -13.75 2.48
C ARG A 48 -0.70 -12.99 1.47
N PRO A 49 -0.10 -11.84 1.83
CA PRO A 49 0.92 -11.19 1.00
C PRO A 49 2.22 -12.00 1.00
N THR A 50 2.97 -11.93 -0.10
CA THR A 50 4.34 -12.43 -0.12
C THR A 50 5.26 -11.54 0.71
N ASN A 51 6.43 -12.03 1.11
CA ASN A 51 7.46 -11.21 1.77
C ASN A 51 7.78 -9.90 1.01
N ALA A 52 7.87 -9.96 -0.31
CA ALA A 52 8.17 -8.79 -1.15
C ALA A 52 6.98 -7.80 -1.20
N GLU A 53 5.75 -8.30 -1.32
CA GLU A 53 4.54 -7.48 -1.28
C GLU A 53 4.40 -6.78 0.07
N LEU A 54 4.62 -7.51 1.16
CA LEU A 54 4.52 -6.98 2.51
C LEU A 54 5.55 -5.87 2.77
N ALA A 55 6.80 -6.07 2.34
CA ALA A 55 7.84 -5.05 2.41
C ALA A 55 7.52 -3.82 1.54
N MET A 56 6.90 -4.01 0.38
CA MET A 56 6.46 -2.88 -0.46
C MET A 56 5.35 -2.07 0.21
N TYR A 57 4.36 -2.75 0.79
CA TYR A 57 3.26 -2.11 1.51
C TYR A 57 3.75 -1.35 2.74
N SER A 58 4.69 -1.89 3.52
CA SER A 58 5.23 -1.20 4.70
C SER A 58 5.89 0.13 4.34
N VAL A 59 6.69 0.17 3.27
CA VAL A 59 7.31 1.41 2.80
C VAL A 59 6.26 2.39 2.30
N MET A 60 5.33 1.95 1.46
CA MET A 60 4.33 2.80 0.83
C MET A 60 3.33 3.41 1.83
N TRP A 61 2.95 2.64 2.86
CA TRP A 61 1.95 3.07 3.85
C TRP A 61 2.56 3.73 5.08
N SER A 62 3.88 3.74 5.19
CA SER A 62 4.60 4.53 6.19
C SER A 62 4.15 6.00 6.17
N GLU A 63 4.11 6.64 7.35
CA GLU A 63 3.71 8.05 7.45
C GLU A 63 4.56 8.98 6.58
N HIS A 64 5.83 8.62 6.40
CA HIS A 64 6.79 9.38 5.61
C HIS A 64 6.46 9.39 4.11
N CYS A 65 6.00 8.26 3.54
CA CYS A 65 5.65 8.17 2.12
C CYS A 65 4.17 8.47 1.84
N SER A 66 3.27 8.19 2.79
CA SER A 66 1.83 8.40 2.60
C SER A 66 1.45 9.89 2.64
N TYR A 67 2.32 10.76 3.18
CA TYR A 67 2.06 12.19 3.41
C TYR A 67 0.72 12.42 4.13
N LYS A 68 0.36 11.51 5.04
CA LYS A 68 -0.99 11.43 5.62
C LYS A 68 -1.35 12.71 6.39
N SER A 69 -0.39 13.28 7.11
CA SER A 69 -0.51 14.56 7.82
C SER A 69 -0.39 15.78 6.89
N SER A 70 0.53 15.74 5.92
CA SER A 70 0.79 16.88 5.01
C SER A 70 -0.32 17.08 3.96
N LYS A 71 -1.02 16.02 3.54
CA LYS A 71 -2.15 16.08 2.59
C LYS A 71 -3.31 16.94 3.10
N ILE A 72 -3.57 16.96 4.41
CA ILE A 72 -4.65 17.76 5.01
C ILE A 72 -4.33 19.25 4.86
N HIS A 73 -3.09 19.63 5.13
CA HIS A 73 -2.62 21.02 4.98
C HIS A 73 -2.60 21.47 3.51
N LEU A 74 -2.17 20.60 2.60
CA LEU A 74 -2.19 20.89 1.14
C LEU A 74 -3.61 21.03 0.58
N ARG A 75 -4.60 20.29 1.12
CA ARG A 75 -6.01 20.46 0.74
C ARG A 75 -6.56 21.84 1.10
N GLN A 76 -6.14 22.41 2.22
CA GLN A 76 -6.54 23.77 2.58
C GLN A 76 -6.00 24.80 1.60
N PHE A 77 -4.82 24.58 1.02
CA PHE A 77 -4.23 25.44 -0.01
C PHE A 77 -5.07 25.47 -1.30
N GLY A 78 -5.59 24.31 -1.73
CA GLY A 78 -6.50 24.21 -2.87
C GLY A 78 -7.88 24.83 -2.62
N ALA A 79 -8.36 24.80 -1.37
CA ALA A 79 -9.65 25.38 -0.97
C ALA A 79 -9.58 26.91 -0.79
N LYS A 80 -8.43 27.46 -0.39
CA LYS A 80 -8.22 28.89 -0.13
C LYS A 80 -7.66 29.67 -1.33
N THR A 81 -7.41 29.02 -2.46
CA THR A 81 -6.95 29.71 -3.68
C THR A 81 -8.11 30.50 -4.29
N THR A 82 -7.96 31.82 -4.38
CA THR A 82 -8.93 32.69 -5.05
C THR A 82 -8.81 32.57 -6.58
N PRO A 83 -9.81 33.02 -7.37
CA PRO A 83 -9.74 33.01 -8.83
C PRO A 83 -8.52 33.76 -9.38
N GLU A 84 -8.15 34.88 -8.76
CA GLU A 84 -7.01 35.73 -9.15
C GLU A 84 -5.66 35.02 -8.90
N MET A 85 -5.56 34.24 -7.82
CA MET A 85 -4.35 33.45 -7.52
C MET A 85 -4.17 32.25 -8.45
N ARG A 86 -5.24 31.78 -9.10
CA ARG A 86 -5.19 30.69 -10.10
C ARG A 86 -4.78 31.16 -11.48
N GLU A 87 -4.88 32.46 -11.78
CA GLU A 87 -4.51 33.05 -13.07
C GLU A 87 -3.02 32.87 -13.40
N HIS A 88 -2.16 32.83 -12.38
CA HIS A 88 -0.72 32.64 -12.54
C HIS A 88 -0.23 31.22 -12.20
N LEU A 89 -1.14 30.28 -11.90
CA LEU A 89 -0.79 28.88 -11.61
C LEU A 89 -0.71 28.07 -12.91
N LEU A 90 0.51 27.69 -13.31
CA LEU A 90 0.77 26.96 -14.55
C LEU A 90 0.26 25.50 -14.54
N VAL A 91 0.28 24.83 -13.39
CA VAL A 91 -0.28 23.48 -13.18
C VAL A 91 -0.93 23.43 -11.81
N GLY A 92 -2.22 23.08 -11.75
CA GLY A 92 -2.95 22.94 -10.48
C GLY A 92 -2.37 21.81 -9.62
N SER A 93 -2.50 21.92 -8.30
CA SER A 93 -2.12 20.82 -7.39
C SER A 93 -2.91 19.57 -7.77
N GLY A 94 -2.19 18.48 -8.06
CA GLY A 94 -2.71 17.22 -8.58
C GLY A 94 -3.86 16.68 -7.73
N GLY A 95 -5.08 17.06 -8.09
CA GLY A 95 -6.31 16.62 -7.48
C GLY A 95 -6.92 15.53 -8.34
N GLU A 96 -6.62 14.28 -8.04
CA GLU A 96 -7.45 13.17 -8.48
C GLU A 96 -8.85 13.39 -7.87
N ARG A 97 -9.78 13.88 -8.70
CA ARG A 97 -11.20 13.95 -8.36
C ARG A 97 -11.67 12.51 -8.22
N ARG A 98 -11.65 11.98 -6.99
CA ARG A 98 -12.35 10.74 -6.63
C ARG A 98 -13.82 10.94 -7.00
N ARG A 99 -14.20 10.53 -8.21
CA ARG A 99 -15.60 10.47 -8.64
C ARG A 99 -16.26 9.50 -7.66
N ARG A 100 -17.01 10.02 -6.69
CA ARG A 100 -18.01 9.25 -5.98
C ARG A 100 -18.89 8.64 -7.06
N ARG A 101 -18.75 7.35 -7.31
CA ARG A 101 -19.78 6.56 -7.99
C ARG A 101 -20.98 6.59 -7.05
N HIS A 102 -21.86 7.55 -7.25
CA HIS A 102 -23.23 7.45 -6.77
C HIS A 102 -23.88 6.30 -7.54
N ARG A 103 -24.18 5.22 -6.83
CA ARG A 103 -25.43 4.50 -7.07
C ARG A 103 -26.56 5.33 -6.47
#